data_AF-A0A951X2U1-F1
#
_entry.id   AF-A0A951X2U1-F1
#
_cell.length_a   1.000
_cell.length_b   1.000
_cell.length_c   1.000
_cell.angle_alpha   90.00
_cell.angle_beta   90.00
_cell.angle_gamma   90.00
#
_symmetry.space_group_name_H-M   'P 1'
#
loop_
_entity.id
_entity.type
_entity.pdbx_description
1 polymer ?
#
loop_
_entity_poly.entity_id
_entity_poly.type
_entity_poly.pdbx_seq_one_letter_code
_entity_poly.pdbx_strand_id
1 'polypeptide(L)'
;MMVASVASLVVGLVIGYLGQRSRICFVGAVRDFVLIRDTQKLQGLVAFLLVAWVAFPLAALVGGEHGSVGGVPTGAALLLTVIGGLGVGAISTLANGCPFRQHVLAAQGAVNGITYLAGFLAGAVIFHTVVAPVLMWLLP
;
A
#
# COMPACT_ATOMS: atom_id res chain seq x y z
N MET A 1 -2.56 22.28 14.07
CA MET A 1 -3.41 21.66 13.03
C MET A 1 -2.91 21.98 11.61
N MET A 2 -2.70 23.25 11.24
CA MET A 2 -2.30 23.63 9.86
C MET A 2 -0.91 23.12 9.41
N VAL A 3 0.07 23.08 10.33
CA VAL A 3 1.44 22.60 10.03
C VAL A 3 1.45 21.13 9.61
N ALA A 4 0.62 20.29 10.23
CA ALA A 4 0.53 18.86 9.91
C ALA A 4 -0.08 18.64 8.52
N SER A 5 -1.10 19.42 8.14
CA SER A 5 -1.73 19.31 6.81
C SER A 5 -0.76 19.70 5.69
N VAL A 6 -0.02 20.79 5.86
CA VAL A 6 0.98 21.24 4.88
C VAL A 6 2.14 20.25 4.79
N ALA A 7 2.63 19.75 5.94
CA ALA A 7 3.68 18.75 5.97
C ALA A 7 3.27 17.46 5.23
N SER A 8 2.06 16.93 5.46
CA SER A 8 1.56 15.74 4.77
C SER A 8 1.38 15.96 3.26
N LEU A 9 1.00 17.16 2.84
CA LEU A 9 0.83 17.51 1.42
C LEU A 9 2.20 17.57 0.71
N VAL A 10 3.19 18.18 1.34
CA VAL A 10 4.58 18.21 0.82
C VAL A 10 5.15 16.80 0.73
N VAL A 11 4.99 15.98 1.78
CA VAL A 11 5.46 14.59 1.79
C VAL A 11 4.78 13.77 0.69
N GLY A 12 3.46 13.90 0.54
CA GLY A 12 2.70 13.23 -0.52
C GLY A 12 3.18 13.63 -1.93
N LEU A 13 3.46 14.92 -2.15
CA LEU A 13 3.97 15.42 -3.42
C LEU A 13 5.36 14.83 -3.73
N VAL A 14 6.26 14.81 -2.75
CA VAL A 14 7.61 14.25 -2.90
C VAL A 14 7.56 12.75 -3.21
N ILE A 15 6.75 11.99 -2.48
CA ILE A 15 6.58 10.54 -2.71
C ILE A 15 5.97 10.30 -4.10
N GLY A 16 4.98 11.09 -4.51
CA GLY A 16 4.36 11.02 -5.83
C GLY A 16 5.36 11.27 -6.96
N TYR A 17 6.16 12.33 -6.84
CA TYR A 17 7.22 12.66 -7.82
C TYR A 17 8.29 11.56 -7.91
N LEU A 18 8.78 11.07 -6.76
CA LEU A 18 9.74 9.97 -6.71
C LEU A 18 9.15 8.68 -7.31
N GLY A 19 7.87 8.41 -7.06
CA GLY A 19 7.16 7.26 -7.64
C GLY A 19 7.04 7.33 -9.17
N GLN A 20 6.77 8.51 -9.71
CA GLN A 20 6.73 8.72 -11.17
C GLN A 20 8.09 8.50 -11.83
N ARG A 21 9.19 8.98 -11.21
CA ARG A 21 10.55 8.85 -11.75
C ARG A 21 11.09 7.44 -11.66
N SER A 22 10.87 6.77 -10.52
CA SER A 22 11.46 5.45 -10.23
C SER A 22 10.74 4.29 -10.91
N ARG A 23 9.48 4.47 -11.34
CA ARG A 23 8.62 3.42 -11.92
C ARG A 23 8.63 2.11 -11.12
N ILE A 24 8.73 2.20 -9.80
CA ILE A 24 8.77 1.03 -8.92
C ILE A 24 7.48 0.23 -9.00
N CYS A 25 7.60 -1.10 -9.06
CA CYS A 25 6.50 -2.03 -9.00
C CYS A 25 6.90 -3.19 -8.10
N PHE A 26 6.22 -3.36 -6.97
CA PHE A 26 6.50 -4.44 -6.00
C PHE A 26 6.40 -5.83 -6.67
N VAL A 27 5.34 -6.04 -7.46
CA VAL A 27 5.11 -7.29 -8.21
C VAL A 27 6.14 -7.45 -9.35
N GLY A 28 6.44 -6.35 -10.05
CA GLY A 28 7.41 -6.34 -11.15
C GLY A 28 8.84 -6.62 -10.68
N ALA A 29 9.22 -6.14 -9.49
CA ALA A 29 10.53 -6.41 -8.91
C ALA A 29 10.75 -7.91 -8.67
N VAL A 30 9.76 -8.62 -8.13
CA VAL A 30 9.84 -10.07 -7.91
C VAL A 30 9.87 -10.83 -9.24
N ARG A 31 9.00 -10.47 -10.19
CA ARG A 31 8.95 -11.13 -11.51
C ARG A 31 10.23 -10.93 -12.32
N ASP A 32 10.74 -9.70 -12.38
CA ASP A 32 11.93 -9.35 -13.16
C ASP A 32 13.20 -9.95 -12.52
N PHE A 33 13.24 -10.09 -11.20
CA PHE A 33 14.32 -10.80 -10.50
C PHE A 33 14.35 -12.29 -10.86
N VAL A 34 13.19 -12.97 -10.89
CA VAL A 34 13.14 -14.39 -11.22
C VAL A 34 13.47 -14.65 -12.69
N LEU A 35 12.96 -13.81 -13.61
CA LEU A 35 13.08 -14.05 -15.04
C LEU A 35 14.38 -13.52 -15.65
N ILE A 36 14.77 -12.29 -15.30
CA ILE A 36 15.87 -11.55 -15.95
C ILE A 36 17.06 -11.38 -14.99
N ARG A 37 16.87 -11.67 -13.69
CA ARG A 37 17.83 -11.35 -12.60
C ARG A 37 18.18 -9.88 -12.52
N ASP A 38 17.25 -9.01 -12.89
CA ASP A 38 17.43 -7.56 -12.73
C ASP A 38 17.30 -7.18 -11.25
N THR A 39 18.40 -6.74 -10.66
CA THR A 39 18.49 -6.38 -9.24
C THR A 39 18.16 -4.91 -9.00
N GLN A 40 18.09 -4.04 -10.01
CA GLN A 40 17.89 -2.60 -9.79
C GLN A 40 16.51 -2.29 -9.20
N LYS A 41 15.45 -2.93 -9.71
CA LYS A 41 14.09 -2.76 -9.16
C LYS A 41 13.95 -3.41 -7.78
N LEU A 42 14.69 -4.49 -7.54
CA LEU A 42 14.70 -5.19 -6.27
C LEU A 42 15.44 -4.41 -5.17
N GLN A 43 16.53 -3.72 -5.52
CA GLN A 43 17.23 -2.81 -4.59
C GLN A 43 16.33 -1.65 -4.15
N GLY A 44 15.53 -1.08 -5.05
CA GLY A 44 14.53 -0.06 -4.69
C GLY A 44 13.47 -0.58 -3.72
N LEU A 45 13.01 -1.83 -3.93
CA LEU A 45 12.07 -2.51 -3.02
C LEU A 45 12.70 -2.74 -1.63
N VAL A 46 13.91 -3.29 -1.59
CA VAL A 46 14.63 -3.56 -0.33
C VAL A 46 14.93 -2.26 0.40
N ALA A 47 15.36 -1.20 -0.30
CA ALA A 47 15.60 0.11 0.29
C ALA A 47 14.32 0.69 0.92
N PHE A 48 13.17 0.58 0.26
CA PHE A 48 11.90 1.02 0.83
C PHE A 48 11.54 0.24 2.11
N LEU A 49 11.76 -1.08 2.10
CA LEU A 49 11.48 -1.95 3.24
C LEU A 49 12.39 -1.62 4.43
N LEU A 50 13.69 -1.41 4.18
CA LEU A 50 14.67 -1.02 5.20
C LEU A 50 14.38 0.36 5.77
N VAL A 51 14.07 1.34 4.90
CA VAL A 51 13.69 2.69 5.34
C VAL A 51 12.44 2.64 6.21
N ALA A 52 11.42 1.87 5.83
CA ALA A 52 10.24 1.69 6.66
C ALA A 52 10.60 1.07 8.03
N TRP A 53 11.40 -0.01 8.03
CA TRP A 53 11.79 -0.72 9.25
C TRP A 53 12.59 0.15 10.22
N VAL A 54 13.37 1.11 9.72
CA VAL A 54 14.11 2.08 10.55
C VAL A 54 13.26 3.29 10.91
N ALA A 55 12.42 3.78 9.99
CA ALA A 55 11.61 4.98 10.21
C ALA A 55 10.50 4.76 11.26
N PHE A 56 9.86 3.58 11.31
CA PHE A 56 8.84 3.28 12.31
C PHE A 56 9.33 3.36 13.77
N PRO A 57 10.44 2.70 14.16
CA PRO A 57 10.97 2.81 15.52
C PRO A 57 11.56 4.20 15.82
N LEU A 58 12.12 4.89 14.83
CA LEU A 58 12.58 6.28 15.02
C LEU A 58 11.42 7.25 15.25
N ALA A 59 10.32 7.07 14.51
CA ALA A 59 9.10 7.86 14.70
C ALA A 59 8.49 7.61 16.09
N ALA A 60 8.55 6.38 16.58
CA ALA A 60 8.10 6.03 17.93
C ALA A 60 8.85 6.77 19.04
N LEU A 61 10.15 7.04 18.86
CA LEU A 61 10.95 7.80 19.83
C LEU A 61 10.58 9.29 19.89
N VAL A 62 9.99 9.83 18.82
CA VAL A 62 9.58 11.24 18.71
C VAL A 62 8.13 11.45 19.23
N GLY A 63 7.50 10.42 19.77
CA GLY A 63 6.08 10.45 20.16
C GLY A 63 5.14 10.17 18.99
N GLY A 64 5.65 9.59 17.89
CA GLY A 64 4.81 9.00 16.86
C GLY A 64 4.04 7.84 17.47
N GLU A 65 2.71 7.95 17.43
CA GLU A 65 1.79 6.89 17.82
C GLU A 65 2.29 5.59 17.20
N HIS A 66 2.63 4.60 18.03
CA HIS A 66 2.65 3.25 17.54
C HIS A 66 1.22 3.02 17.06
N GLY A 67 1.03 2.92 15.75
CA GLY A 67 0.09 1.95 15.24
C GLY A 67 0.57 0.57 15.70
N SER A 68 0.56 0.30 17.01
CA SER A 68 0.16 -1.00 17.46
C SER A 68 -1.15 -1.18 16.75
N VAL A 69 -1.13 -1.96 15.68
CA VAL A 69 -2.29 -2.75 15.29
C VAL A 69 -2.61 -3.49 16.59
N GLY A 70 -3.45 -2.88 17.43
CA GLY A 70 -3.84 -3.43 18.69
C GLY A 70 -4.47 -4.76 18.37
N GLY A 71 -3.83 -5.84 18.83
CA GLY A 71 -4.37 -7.19 18.71
C GLY A 71 -4.29 -7.77 17.29
N VAL A 72 -3.13 -8.33 16.93
CA VAL A 72 -3.18 -9.65 16.30
C VAL A 72 -2.94 -10.63 17.45
N PRO A 73 -4.01 -11.19 18.07
CA PRO A 73 -4.76 -12.25 17.39
C PRO A 73 -6.26 -12.38 17.81
N THR A 74 -7.16 -12.25 16.84
CA THR A 74 -8.35 -13.10 16.74
C THR A 74 -8.14 -13.95 15.50
N GLY A 75 -8.41 -15.26 15.53
CA GLY A 75 -8.24 -16.12 14.36
C GLY A 75 -8.89 -15.54 13.09
N ALA A 76 -9.99 -14.80 13.26
CA ALA A 76 -10.65 -14.03 12.22
C ALA A 76 -9.79 -12.91 11.59
N ALA A 77 -9.04 -12.12 12.36
CA ALA A 77 -8.21 -11.04 11.82
C ALA A 77 -7.02 -11.57 10.99
N LEU A 78 -6.41 -12.68 11.42
CA LEU A 78 -5.41 -13.38 10.63
C LEU A 78 -6.03 -13.96 9.34
N LEU A 79 -7.20 -14.59 9.43
CA LEU A 79 -7.92 -15.12 8.27
C LEU A 79 -8.26 -14.01 7.26
N LEU A 80 -8.78 -12.88 7.72
CA LEU A 80 -9.09 -11.72 6.87
C LEU A 80 -7.84 -11.12 6.25
N THR A 81 -6.74 -11.04 6.99
CA THR A 81 -5.47 -10.51 6.45
C THR A 81 -4.86 -11.45 5.41
N VAL A 82 -4.93 -12.77 5.64
CA VAL A 82 -4.43 -13.77 4.70
C VAL A 82 -5.32 -13.83 3.45
N ILE A 83 -6.64 -13.93 3.61
CA ILE A 83 -7.59 -13.94 2.47
C ILE A 83 -7.52 -12.62 1.71
N GLY A 84 -7.54 -11.49 2.41
CA GLY A 84 -7.44 -10.16 1.81
C GLY A 84 -6.11 -9.94 1.11
N GLY A 85 -5.00 -10.33 1.74
CA GLY A 85 -3.66 -10.24 1.15
C GLY A 85 -3.51 -11.10 -0.10
N LEU A 86 -3.96 -12.36 -0.05
CA LEU A 86 -3.98 -13.24 -1.22
C LEU A 86 -4.91 -12.72 -2.32
N GLY A 87 -6.09 -12.20 -1.96
CA GLY A 87 -7.05 -11.62 -2.90
C GLY A 87 -6.50 -10.38 -3.60
N VAL A 88 -5.95 -9.43 -2.85
CA VAL A 88 -5.31 -8.22 -3.41
C VAL A 88 -4.10 -8.62 -4.27
N GLY A 89 -3.31 -9.60 -3.84
CA GLY A 89 -2.20 -10.15 -4.61
C GLY A 89 -2.65 -10.71 -5.95
N ALA A 90 -3.65 -11.59 -5.95
CA ALA A 90 -4.21 -12.18 -7.17
C ALA A 90 -4.76 -11.13 -8.13
N ILE A 91 -5.60 -10.20 -7.64
CA ILE A 91 -6.18 -9.13 -8.46
C ILE A 91 -5.09 -8.20 -9.02
N SER A 92 -4.06 -7.90 -8.22
CA SER A 92 -2.93 -7.06 -8.66
C SER A 92 -2.12 -7.72 -9.78
N THR A 93 -1.92 -9.05 -9.73
CA THR A 93 -1.25 -9.76 -10.84
C THR A 93 -2.08 -9.75 -12.13
N LEU A 94 -3.41 -9.89 -12.04
CA LEU A 94 -4.31 -9.78 -13.19
C LEU A 94 -4.30 -8.38 -13.80
N ALA A 95 -4.26 -7.33 -12.97
CA ALA A 95 -4.21 -5.94 -13.41
C ALA A 95 -2.81 -5.48 -13.88
N ASN A 96 -1.83 -6.38 -14.01
CA ASN A 96 -0.45 -6.07 -14.43
C ASN A 96 0.21 -4.93 -13.62
N GLY A 97 -0.05 -4.83 -12.31
CA GLY A 97 0.57 -3.81 -11.46
C GLY A 97 0.21 -3.93 -9.99
N CYS A 98 1.02 -3.31 -9.12
CA CYS A 98 0.69 -3.14 -7.71
C CYS A 98 -0.22 -1.91 -7.50
N PRO A 99 -0.97 -1.83 -6.39
CA PRO A 99 -1.85 -0.70 -6.10
C PRO A 99 -1.13 0.65 -6.19
N PHE A 100 0.11 0.72 -5.68
CA PHE A 100 0.93 1.93 -5.75
C PHE A 100 1.24 2.37 -7.20
N ARG A 101 1.60 1.44 -8.08
CA ARG A 101 1.89 1.74 -9.49
C ARG A 101 0.63 2.22 -10.23
N GLN A 102 -0.53 1.64 -9.93
CA GLN A 102 -1.79 2.06 -10.55
C GLN A 102 -2.18 3.49 -10.14
N HIS A 103 -1.91 3.90 -8.90
CA HIS A 103 -2.09 5.29 -8.46
C HIS A 103 -1.19 6.26 -9.24
N VAL A 104 0.08 5.90 -9.43
CA VAL A 104 1.02 6.72 -10.20
C VAL A 104 0.63 6.80 -11.68
N LEU A 105 0.18 5.69 -12.27
CA LEU A 105 -0.30 5.66 -13.66
C LEU A 105 -1.60 6.45 -13.85
N ALA A 106 -2.50 6.40 -12.87
CA ALA A 106 -3.71 7.23 -12.86
C ALA A 106 -3.35 8.72 -12.87
N ALA A 107 -2.34 9.12 -12.08
CA ALA A 107 -1.83 10.49 -12.05
C ALA A 107 -1.13 10.92 -13.36
N GLN A 108 -0.60 9.97 -14.14
CA GLN A 108 -0.04 10.21 -15.47
C GLN A 108 -1.11 10.28 -16.58
N GLY A 109 -2.39 10.06 -16.27
CA GLY A 109 -3.49 10.10 -17.23
C GLY A 109 -3.72 8.78 -17.98
N ALA A 110 -3.16 7.67 -17.52
CA ALA A 110 -3.42 6.36 -18.14
C ALA A 110 -4.83 5.86 -17.77
N VAL A 111 -5.68 5.66 -18.78
CA VAL A 111 -7.08 5.22 -18.60
C VAL A 111 -7.18 3.93 -17.77
N ASN A 112 -6.28 2.97 -18.01
CA ASN A 112 -6.24 1.70 -17.26
C ASN A 112 -5.97 1.90 -15.76
N GLY A 113 -5.14 2.89 -15.41
CA GLY A 113 -4.84 3.22 -14.01
C GLY A 113 -6.03 3.91 -13.35
N ILE A 114 -6.72 4.78 -14.08
CA ILE A 114 -7.89 5.52 -13.59
C ILE A 114 -9.06 4.56 -13.29
N THR A 115 -9.34 3.61 -14.18
CA THR A 115 -10.41 2.63 -13.96
C THR A 115 -10.11 1.70 -12.79
N TYR A 116 -8.87 1.24 -12.65
CA TYR A 116 -8.44 0.47 -11.47
C TYR A 116 -8.59 1.28 -10.18
N LEU A 117 -8.14 2.55 -10.19
CA LEU A 117 -8.20 3.42 -9.03
C LEU A 117 -9.65 3.73 -8.60
N ALA A 118 -10.56 3.94 -9.56
CA ALA A 118 -11.97 4.13 -9.29
C ALA A 118 -12.57 2.89 -8.58
N GLY A 119 -12.26 1.68 -9.06
CA GLY A 119 -12.68 0.44 -8.42
C GLY A 119 -12.07 0.25 -7.02
N PHE A 120 -10.79 0.58 -6.85
CA PHE A 120 -10.09 0.51 -5.57
C PHE A 120 -10.71 1.45 -4.53
N LEU A 121 -11.01 2.70 -4.91
CA LEU A 121 -11.66 3.69 -4.05
C LEU A 121 -13.10 3.29 -3.69
N ALA A 122 -13.88 2.81 -4.66
CA ALA A 122 -15.22 2.30 -4.40
C ALA A 122 -15.18 1.11 -3.42
N GLY A 123 -14.24 0.18 -3.62
CA GLY A 123 -14.03 -0.95 -2.70
C GLY A 123 -13.63 -0.51 -1.29
N ALA A 124 -12.76 0.49 -1.16
CA ALA A 124 -12.35 1.03 0.14
C ALA A 124 -13.54 1.65 0.90
N VAL A 125 -14.39 2.40 0.20
CA VAL A 125 -15.61 2.97 0.80
C VAL A 125 -16.56 1.86 1.26
N ILE A 126 -16.82 0.86 0.42
CA ILE A 126 -17.69 -0.29 0.77
C ILE A 126 -17.13 -1.07 1.96
N PHE A 127 -15.82 -1.26 2.03
CA PHE A 127 -15.19 -1.95 3.15
C PHE A 127 -15.41 -1.21 4.47
N HIS A 128 -15.23 0.12 4.48
CA HIS A 128 -15.43 0.92 5.69
C HIS A 128 -16.90 1.09 6.09
N THR A 129 -17.82 1.18 5.13
CA THR A 129 -19.23 1.44 5.42
C THR A 129 -20.05 0.18 5.68
N VAL A 130 -19.69 -0.96 5.08
CA VAL A 130 -20.46 -2.21 5.18
C VAL A 130 -19.67 -3.30 5.89
N VAL A 131 -18.41 -3.53 5.53
CA VAL A 131 -17.65 -4.69 6.06
C VAL A 131 -17.17 -4.45 7.49
N ALA A 132 -16.66 -3.27 7.80
CA ALA A 132 -16.21 -2.92 9.16
C ALA A 132 -17.32 -3.04 10.23
N PRO A 133 -18.54 -2.48 10.03
CA PRO A 133 -19.60 -2.66 11.02
C PRO A 133 -20.13 -4.09 11.08
N VAL A 134 -20.18 -4.82 9.96
CA VAL A 134 -20.56 -6.24 9.95
C VAL A 134 -19.54 -7.09 10.71
N LEU A 135 -18.25 -6.78 10.59
CA LEU A 135 -17.19 -7.51 11.30
C LEU A 135 -17.25 -7.27 12.81
N MET A 136 -17.54 -6.04 13.25
CA MET A 136 -17.76 -5.72 14.67
C MET A 136 -19.04 -6.36 15.24
N TRP A 137 -20.01 -6.71 14.39
CA TRP A 137 -21.21 -7.43 14.80
C TRP A 137 -20.99 -8.95 14.87
N LEU A 138 -20.08 -9.48 14.04
CA LEU A 138 -19.79 -10.92 13.93
C LEU A 138 -18.73 -11.39 14.94
N LEU A 139 -17.86 -10.49 15.41
CA LEU A 139 -16.84 -10.75 16.42
C LEU A 139 -17.19 -9.97 17.71
N PRO A 140 -17.85 -10.59 18.70
CA PRO A 140 -18.04 -10.00 20.02
C PRO A 140 -16.73 -9.88 20.80
#